data_AF-A0A950YET7-F1
#
_entry.id   AF-A0A950YET7-F1
#
_cell.length_a   1.000
_cell.length_b   1.000
_cell.length_c   1.000
_cell.angle_alpha   90.00
_cell.angle_beta   90.00
_cell.angle_gamma   90.00
#
_symmetry.space_group_name_H-M   'P 1'
#
loop_
_entity.id
_entity.type
_entity.pdbx_description
1 polymer ?
#
loop_
_entity_poly.entity_id
_entity_poly.type
_entity_poly.pdbx_seq_one_letter_code
_entity_poly.pdbx_strand_id
1 'polypeptide(L)' 'MTAKEQLRHRIEAFSEEGAVEALRLPDLRNDPVVAAFRDAPLDDEPFTEEDEAALGEARADVAAGRTVPLDEAMRELE' A
#
# COMPACT_ATOMS: atom_id res chain seq x y z
N MET A 1 -29.14 11.70 15.96
CA MET A 1 -28.00 10.82 16.32
C MET A 1 -26.72 11.52 15.90
N THR A 2 -25.77 11.72 16.82
CA THR A 2 -24.47 12.35 16.55
C THR A 2 -23.52 11.40 15.82
N ALA A 3 -22.43 11.92 15.25
CA ALA A 3 -21.40 11.09 14.61
C ALA A 3 -20.76 10.09 15.60
N LYS A 4 -20.59 10.49 16.87
CA LYS A 4 -20.06 9.62 17.93
C LYS A 4 -21.02 8.49 18.29
N GLU A 5 -22.32 8.76 18.31
CA GLU A 5 -23.36 7.75 18.56
C GLU A 5 -23.46 6.74 17.41
N GLN A 6 -23.41 7.21 16.16
CA GLN A 6 -23.40 6.34 14.97
C GLN A 6 -22.17 5.41 14.97
N LEU A 7 -21.00 5.95 15.31
CA LEU A 7 -19.77 5.17 15.39
C LEU A 7 -19.86 4.08 16.48
N ARG A 8 -20.35 4.42 17.67
CA ARG A 8 -20.53 3.46 18.78
C ARG A 8 -21.44 2.30 18.36
N HIS A 9 -22.61 2.61 17.81
CA HIS A 9 -23.55 1.59 17.35
C HIS A 9 -22.95 0.68 16.27
N ARG A 10 -22.10 1.23 15.39
CA ARG A 10 -21.44 0.44 14.35
C ARG A 10 -20.35 -0.48 14.91
N ILE A 11 -19.57 0.00 15.88
CA ILE A 11 -18.53 -0.79 16.57
C ILE A 11 -19.16 -1.93 17.39
N GLU A 12 -20.30 -1.70 18.04
CA GLU A 12 -21.02 -2.73 18.81
C GLU A 12 -21.48 -3.92 17.95
N ALA A 13 -21.58 -3.74 16.62
CA ALA A 13 -21.93 -4.80 15.68
C ALA A 13 -20.71 -5.55 15.10
N PHE A 14 -19.48 -5.16 15.45
CA PHE A 14 -18.27 -5.82 14.94
C PHE A 14 -17.97 -7.10 15.72
N SER A 15 -17.22 -8.02 15.10
CA SER A 15 -16.53 -9.06 15.86
C SER A 15 -15.37 -8.44 16.66
N GLU A 16 -14.86 -9.15 17.65
CA GLU A 16 -13.69 -8.71 18.42
C GLU A 16 -12.47 -8.46 17.52
N GLU A 17 -12.25 -9.31 16.51
CA GLU A 17 -11.17 -9.10 15.52
C GLU A 17 -11.38 -7.81 14.72
N GLY A 18 -12.61 -7.57 14.25
CA GLY A 18 -12.96 -6.34 13.53
C GLY A 18 -12.83 -5.09 14.41
N ALA A 19 -13.13 -5.20 15.70
CA ALA A 19 -12.93 -4.12 16.66
C ALA A 19 -11.43 -3.80 16.86
N VAL A 20 -10.58 -4.83 16.97
CA VAL A 20 -9.13 -4.68 17.05
C VAL A 20 -8.56 -4.00 15.80
N GLU A 21 -9.02 -4.36 14.60
CA GLU A 21 -8.61 -3.67 13.37
C GLU A 21 -9.08 -2.21 13.36
N ALA A 22 -10.31 -1.95 13.78
CA ALA A 22 -10.87 -0.60 13.83
C ALA A 22 -10.08 0.34 14.76
N LEU A 23 -9.52 -0.20 15.86
CA LEU A 23 -8.67 0.56 16.78
C LEU A 23 -7.37 1.05 16.14
N ARG A 24 -6.89 0.44 15.04
CA ARG A 24 -5.68 0.87 14.32
C ARG A 24 -5.93 2.01 13.33
N LEU A 25 -7.18 2.22 12.91
CA LEU A 25 -7.54 3.23 11.91
C LEU A 25 -7.14 4.67 12.28
N PRO A 26 -7.25 5.12 13.55
CA PRO A 26 -6.79 6.45 13.93
C PRO A 26 -5.28 6.64 13.71
N ASP A 27 -4.48 5.61 13.97
CA ASP A 27 -3.02 5.66 13.82
C ASP A 27 -2.63 5.72 12.34
N LEU A 28 -3.35 4.99 11.47
CA LEU A 28 -3.13 5.02 10.01
C LEU A 28 -3.38 6.40 9.39
N ARG A 29 -4.14 7.30 10.03
CA ARG A 29 -4.37 8.65 9.47
C ARG A 29 -3.11 9.51 9.42
N ASN A 30 -2.15 9.23 10.28
CA ASN A 30 -0.88 9.97 10.38
C ASN A 30 0.30 9.16 9.83
N ASP A 31 0.06 7.95 9.31
CA ASP A 31 1.11 7.14 8.71
C ASP A 31 1.61 7.82 7.42
N PRO A 32 2.93 8.07 7.30
CA PRO A 32 3.48 8.81 6.17
C PRO A 32 3.36 8.04 4.84
N VAL A 33 3.37 6.71 4.86
CA VAL A 33 3.17 5.88 3.68
C VAL A 33 1.71 5.97 3.24
N VAL A 34 0.77 5.84 4.18
CA VAL A 34 -0.67 5.99 3.87
C VAL A 34 -0.98 7.39 3.34
N ALA A 35 -0.39 8.43 3.94
CA ALA A 35 -0.56 9.80 3.47
C ALA A 35 -0.01 9.98 2.04
N ALA A 36 1.17 9.44 1.75
CA ALA A 36 1.75 9.47 0.40
C ALA A 36 0.83 8.81 -0.64
N PHE A 37 0.25 7.64 -0.36
CA PHE A 37 -0.68 6.99 -1.29
C PHE A 37 -2.02 7.72 -1.41
N ARG A 38 -2.57 8.25 -0.31
CA ARG A 38 -3.84 9.00 -0.33
C ARG A 38 -3.72 10.28 -1.15
N ASP A 39 -2.60 10.98 -1.01
CA ASP A 39 -2.38 12.30 -1.60
C ASP A 39 -1.66 12.23 -2.95
N ALA A 40 -1.26 11.03 -3.38
CA ALA A 40 -0.67 10.81 -4.71
C ALA A 40 -1.68 11.18 -5.81
N PRO A 41 -1.23 11.82 -6.91
CA PRO A 41 -2.06 11.99 -8.08
C PRO A 41 -2.47 10.61 -8.63
N LEU A 42 -3.65 10.56 -9.25
CA LEU A 42 -4.05 9.37 -10.00
C LEU A 42 -3.08 9.20 -11.18
N ASP A 43 -2.62 7.97 -11.38
CA ASP A 43 -1.88 7.59 -12.58
C ASP A 43 -2.88 7.38 -13.73
N ASP A 44 -2.98 8.37 -14.60
CA ASP A 44 -3.83 8.38 -15.79
C ASP A 44 -3.03 8.17 -17.09
N GLU A 45 -1.73 7.87 -16.98
CA GLU A 45 -0.89 7.56 -18.11
C GLU A 45 -1.31 6.22 -18.73
N PRO A 46 -1.43 6.11 -20.06
CA PRO A 46 -1.82 4.87 -20.71
C PRO A 46 -0.70 3.84 -20.56
N PHE A 47 -1.06 2.61 -20.19
CA PHE A 47 -0.13 1.49 -20.23
C PHE A 47 0.25 1.16 -21.68
N THR A 48 1.53 1.28 -22.02
CA THR A 48 2.03 1.21 -23.39
C THR A 48 2.68 -0.15 -23.72
N GLU A 49 3.04 -0.33 -24.99
CA GLU A 49 3.84 -1.49 -25.43
C GLU A 49 5.25 -1.48 -24.82
N GLU A 50 5.81 -0.30 -24.52
CA GLU A 50 7.11 -0.18 -23.85
C GLU A 50 7.03 -0.69 -22.41
N ASP A 51 5.94 -0.38 -21.70
CA ASP A 51 5.71 -0.87 -20.34
C ASP A 51 5.55 -2.39 -20.31
N GLU A 52 4.80 -2.97 -21.26
CA GLU A 52 4.65 -4.43 -21.38
C GLU A 52 6.02 -5.09 -21.67
N ALA A 53 6.84 -4.48 -22.52
CA ALA A 53 8.19 -4.96 -22.81
C ALA A 53 9.09 -4.91 -21.56
N ALA A 54 9.11 -3.78 -20.85
CA ALA A 54 9.86 -3.61 -19.60
C ALA A 54 9.41 -4.61 -18.52
N LEU A 55 8.11 -4.87 -18.42
CA LEU A 55 7.57 -5.88 -17.52
C LEU A 55 8.02 -7.29 -17.91
N GLY A 56 8.10 -7.58 -19.22
CA GLY A 56 8.64 -8.82 -19.75
C GLY A 56 10.11 -9.04 -19.38
N GLU A 57 10.93 -7.99 -19.53
CA GLU A 57 12.35 -7.99 -19.12
C GLU A 57 12.49 -8.27 -17.62
N ALA A 58 11.76 -7.53 -16.78
CA ALA A 58 11.80 -7.70 -15.33
C ALA A 58 11.40 -9.13 -14.90
N ARG A 59 10.36 -9.70 -15.52
CA ARG A 59 9.95 -11.10 -15.27
C ARG A 59 11.03 -12.09 -15.68
N ALA A 60 11.70 -11.87 -16.80
CA ALA A 60 12.79 -12.72 -17.25
C ALA A 60 14.01 -12.65 -16.31
N ASP A 61 14.32 -11.47 -15.76
CA ASP A 61 15.38 -11.29 -14.76
C ASP A 61 15.09 -12.04 -13.47
N VAL A 62 13.86 -11.93 -12.95
CA VAL A 62 13.41 -12.69 -11.78
C VAL A 62 13.54 -14.19 -12.03
N ALA A 63 13.04 -14.68 -13.17
CA ALA A 63 13.10 -16.11 -13.50
C ALA A 63 14.54 -16.63 -13.66
N ALA A 64 15.45 -15.80 -14.15
CA ALA A 64 16.85 -16.14 -14.31
C ALA A 64 17.70 -15.91 -13.04
N GLY A 65 17.11 -15.40 -11.95
CA GLY A 65 17.83 -15.08 -10.72
C GLY A 65 18.80 -13.90 -10.87
N ARG A 66 18.54 -12.98 -11.83
CA ARG A 66 19.33 -11.75 -12.05
C ARG A 66 18.86 -10.59 -11.16
N THR A 67 18.40 -10.89 -9.95
CA THR A 67 17.96 -9.90 -8.97
C THR A 67 18.89 -9.89 -7.76
N VAL A 68 18.92 -8.77 -7.04
CA VAL A 68 19.65 -8.64 -5.77
C VAL A 68 18.67 -8.35 -4.63
N PRO A 69 18.97 -8.75 -3.39
CA PRO A 69 18.20 -8.32 -2.23
C PRO A 69 18.19 -6.79 -2.10
N LEU A 70 17.08 -6.23 -1.61
CA LEU A 70 16.95 -4.78 -1.43
C LEU A 70 18.08 -4.17 -0.57
N ASP A 71 18.44 -4.84 0.53
CA ASP A 71 19.52 -4.41 1.42
C ASP A 71 20.89 -4.40 0.73
N GLU A 72 21.08 -5.20 -0.32
CA GLU A 72 22.29 -5.17 -1.14
C GLU A 72 22.26 -3.99 -2.11
N ALA A 73 21.17 -3.81 -2.85
CA ALA A 73 21.00 -2.67 -3.76
C ALA A 73 21.17 -1.31 -3.06
N MET A 74 20.63 -1.15 -1.85
CA MET A 74 20.72 0.10 -1.09
C MET A 74 22.15 0.42 -0.66
N ARG A 75 23.00 -0.59 -0.39
CA ARG A 75 24.41 -0.38 -0.01
C ARG A 75 25.26 0.18 -1.16
N GLU A 76 24.83 0.02 -2.41
CA GLU A 76 25.55 0.55 -3.57
C GLU A 76 25.19 2.00 -3.90
N LEU A 77 24.11 2.53 -3.29
CA LEU A 77 23.61 3.90 -3.51
C LEU A 77 24.09 4.91 -2.46
N GLU A 78 24.75 4.44 -1.38
CA GLU A 78 25.36 5.25 -0.32
C GLU A 78 26.81 5.67 -0.65
#